data_AF-A0A0F8YKN3-F1
#
_entry.id   AF-A0A0F8YKN3-F1
#
_cell.length_a   1.000
_cell.length_b   1.000
_cell.length_c   1.000
_cell.angle_alpha   90.00
_cell.angle_beta   90.00
_cell.angle_gamma   90.00
#
_symmetry.space_group_name_H-M   'P 1'
#
loop_
_entity.id
_entity.type
_entity.pdbx_description
1 polymer ?
#
loop_
_entity_poly.entity_id
_entity_poly.type
_entity_poly.pdbx_seq_one_letter_code
_entity_poly.pdbx_strand_id
1 'polypeptide(L)'
;IIPIDPALDKSAPEGKRATSYIPLYEWQELKLFVWSFEKVLKNVKTDKGLQLRIMMIVYCHIFEADFPFAVIWNLLRALKGLPESWIFTRKNKKGNLDVCEYPSQKIPEIQNLSNEQGLKVGDILHSLWSADLRNNFSHSQYSITDDAIFFTKDISPISRRPLEGMPHGKAELKNQDLKKYYNGACTLIDVFDQEYLSIYKKATLQNKSLEVT
;
A
#
# COMPACT_ATOMS: atom_id res chain seq x y z
N ILE A 1 -1.23 22.75 -5.44
CA ILE A 1 -1.56 21.34 -5.63
C ILE A 1 -2.12 20.84 -4.32
N ILE A 2 -3.45 20.65 -4.27
CA ILE A 2 -4.12 20.17 -3.06
C ILE A 2 -5.11 19.03 -3.41
N PRO A 3 -5.30 18.07 -2.50
CA PRO A 3 -6.47 17.21 -2.46
C PRO A 3 -7.78 17.99 -2.46
N ILE A 4 -8.79 17.52 -3.18
CA ILE A 4 -10.19 17.92 -2.98
C ILE A 4 -11.01 16.65 -2.70
N ASP A 5 -11.93 16.71 -1.75
CA ASP A 5 -12.85 15.61 -1.46
C ASP A 5 -14.21 15.92 -2.10
N PRO A 6 -14.66 15.14 -3.09
CA PRO A 6 -15.93 15.39 -3.78
C PRO A 6 -17.16 15.35 -2.85
N ALA A 7 -17.05 14.73 -1.67
CA ALA A 7 -18.09 14.73 -0.66
C ALA A 7 -18.16 16.03 0.16
N LEU A 8 -17.10 16.86 0.13
CA LEU A 8 -16.96 18.02 1.02
C LEU A 8 -16.82 19.36 0.27
N ASP A 9 -16.22 19.42 -0.92
CA ASP A 9 -16.19 20.62 -1.78
C ASP A 9 -15.72 20.25 -3.20
N LYS A 10 -16.34 20.82 -4.24
CA LYS A 10 -16.01 20.53 -5.65
C LYS A 10 -14.94 21.45 -6.25
N SER A 11 -14.57 22.53 -5.56
CA SER A 11 -13.68 23.56 -6.12
C SER A 11 -12.35 23.67 -5.37
N ALA A 12 -11.26 23.86 -6.13
CA ALA A 12 -9.96 24.20 -5.56
C ALA A 12 -9.95 25.69 -5.14
N PRO A 13 -9.30 26.06 -4.02
CA PRO A 13 -9.08 27.46 -3.66
C PRO A 13 -8.35 28.22 -4.77
N GLU A 14 -8.63 29.51 -4.88
CA GLU A 14 -8.08 30.39 -5.91
C GLU A 14 -6.55 30.36 -5.92
N GLY A 15 -5.95 30.27 -7.12
CA GLY A 15 -4.49 30.14 -7.29
C GLY A 15 -3.92 28.76 -6.92
N LYS A 16 -4.73 27.78 -6.54
CA LYS A 16 -4.31 26.38 -6.33
C LYS A 16 -4.88 25.48 -7.42
N ARG A 17 -4.03 24.61 -7.97
CA ARG A 17 -4.47 23.49 -8.83
C ARG A 17 -4.93 22.33 -7.93
N ALA A 18 -6.16 21.83 -8.09
CA ALA A 18 -6.57 20.54 -7.53
C ALA A 18 -5.80 19.43 -8.23
N THR A 19 -5.46 18.36 -7.51
CA THR A 19 -4.71 17.23 -8.10
C THR A 19 -5.39 15.89 -7.95
N SER A 20 -6.55 15.83 -7.30
CA SER A 20 -7.24 14.56 -7.06
C SER A 20 -8.56 14.77 -6.32
N TYR A 21 -9.63 14.13 -6.80
CA TYR A 21 -10.80 13.73 -6.01
C TYR A 21 -10.41 12.62 -5.04
N ILE A 22 -10.03 12.99 -3.82
CA ILE A 22 -9.63 12.02 -2.82
C ILE A 22 -10.86 11.54 -2.05
N PRO A 23 -11.24 10.25 -2.15
CA PRO A 23 -12.30 9.71 -1.34
C PRO A 23 -11.81 9.54 0.10
N LEU A 24 -12.04 10.54 0.97
CA LEU A 24 -11.65 10.47 2.38
C LEU A 24 -12.27 9.24 3.08
N TYR A 25 -13.41 8.76 2.61
CA TYR A 25 -14.04 7.55 3.12
C TYR A 25 -13.19 6.29 2.87
N GLU A 26 -12.50 6.15 1.73
CA GLU A 26 -11.60 5.00 1.50
C GLU A 26 -10.43 5.02 2.48
N TRP A 27 -9.90 6.21 2.78
CA TRP A 27 -8.88 6.38 3.81
C TRP A 27 -9.40 6.00 5.20
N GLN A 28 -10.59 6.49 5.56
CA GLN A 28 -11.22 6.21 6.85
C GLN A 28 -11.46 4.71 7.03
N GLU A 29 -11.98 4.03 6.02
CA GLU A 29 -12.22 2.58 6.05
C GLU A 29 -10.91 1.80 6.21
N LEU A 30 -9.86 2.14 5.43
CA LEU A 30 -8.55 1.50 5.58
C LEU A 30 -7.98 1.69 6.98
N LYS A 31 -8.08 2.90 7.55
CA LYS A 31 -7.62 3.20 8.91
C LYS A 31 -8.42 2.41 9.96
N LEU A 32 -9.74 2.38 9.83
CA LEU A 32 -10.62 1.63 10.74
C LEU A 32 -10.31 0.14 10.68
N PHE A 33 -10.05 -0.40 9.49
CA PHE A 33 -9.61 -1.78 9.31
C PHE A 33 -8.33 -2.06 10.08
N VAL A 34 -7.27 -1.29 9.84
CA VAL A 34 -5.96 -1.47 10.52
C VAL A 34 -6.14 -1.38 12.03
N TRP A 35 -6.80 -0.33 12.53
CA TRP A 35 -7.00 -0.10 13.96
C TRP A 35 -7.81 -1.21 14.64
N SER A 36 -8.82 -1.74 13.95
CA SER A 36 -9.66 -2.83 14.47
C SER A 36 -8.84 -4.11 14.65
N PHE A 37 -8.01 -4.46 13.67
CA PHE A 37 -7.14 -5.64 13.77
C PHE A 37 -6.00 -5.44 14.78
N GLU A 38 -5.45 -4.24 14.93
CA GLU A 38 -4.49 -3.95 16.00
C GLU A 38 -5.07 -4.15 17.40
N LYS A 39 -6.33 -3.75 17.62
CA LYS A 39 -7.02 -4.03 18.89
C LYS A 39 -7.16 -5.52 19.15
N VAL A 40 -7.54 -6.29 18.12
CA VAL A 40 -7.62 -7.76 18.21
C VAL A 40 -6.24 -8.33 18.55
N LEU A 41 -5.18 -7.89 17.85
CA LEU A 41 -3.82 -8.35 18.05
C LEU A 41 -3.32 -8.12 19.49
N LYS A 42 -3.66 -6.98 20.09
CA LYS A 42 -3.34 -6.65 21.50
C LYS A 42 -4.04 -7.58 22.50
N ASN A 43 -5.19 -8.14 22.12
CA ASN A 43 -5.99 -9.00 22.98
C ASN A 43 -5.67 -10.50 22.82
N VAL A 44 -5.11 -10.91 21.68
CA VAL A 44 -4.62 -12.29 21.46
C VAL A 44 -3.25 -12.43 22.11
N LYS A 45 -3.16 -12.99 23.32
CA LYS A 45 -1.87 -13.10 24.04
C LYS A 45 -1.12 -14.41 23.81
N THR A 46 -1.82 -15.52 23.63
CA THR A 46 -1.24 -16.86 23.67
C THR A 46 -1.17 -17.57 22.31
N ASP A 47 -2.03 -17.21 21.36
CA ASP A 47 -2.06 -17.82 20.03
C ASP A 47 -1.15 -17.06 19.05
N LYS A 48 0.13 -17.46 19.01
CA LYS A 48 1.12 -16.91 18.07
C LYS A 48 0.70 -17.10 16.61
N GLY A 49 0.09 -18.23 16.27
CA GLY A 49 -0.34 -18.52 14.91
C GLY A 49 -1.42 -17.56 14.44
N LEU A 50 -2.40 -17.27 15.29
CA LEU A 50 -3.43 -16.27 15.03
C LEU A 50 -2.84 -14.85 14.93
N GLN A 51 -1.90 -14.48 15.79
CA GLN A 51 -1.21 -13.19 15.70
C GLN A 51 -0.53 -13.00 14.33
N LEU A 52 0.21 -14.01 13.85
CA LEU A 52 0.90 -13.97 12.56
C LEU A 52 -0.08 -13.86 11.39
N ARG A 53 -1.20 -14.60 11.43
CA ARG A 53 -2.26 -14.48 10.41
C ARG A 53 -2.87 -13.08 10.37
N ILE A 54 -3.15 -12.49 11.54
CA ILE A 54 -3.67 -11.11 11.63
C ILE A 54 -2.65 -10.13 11.04
N MET A 55 -1.36 -10.25 11.37
CA MET A 55 -0.31 -9.41 10.80
C MET A 55 -0.26 -9.52 9.27
N MET A 56 -0.35 -10.74 8.72
CA MET A 56 -0.38 -10.97 7.27
C MET A 56 -1.62 -10.36 6.61
N ILE A 57 -2.80 -10.50 7.22
CA ILE A 57 -4.05 -9.89 6.75
C ILE A 57 -3.89 -8.37 6.65
N VAL A 58 -3.44 -7.74 7.73
CA VAL A 58 -3.29 -6.28 7.79
C VAL A 58 -2.26 -5.80 6.77
N TYR A 59 -1.09 -6.44 6.74
CA TYR A 59 -0.04 -6.14 5.79
C TYR A 59 -0.53 -6.22 4.34
N CYS A 60 -1.18 -7.32 3.95
CA CYS A 60 -1.65 -7.50 2.58
C CYS A 60 -2.75 -6.50 2.23
N HIS A 61 -3.67 -6.23 3.15
CA HIS A 61 -4.76 -5.28 2.92
C HIS A 61 -4.24 -3.85 2.70
N ILE A 62 -3.24 -3.42 3.47
CA ILE A 62 -2.60 -2.09 3.29
C ILE A 62 -2.00 -1.96 1.88
N PHE A 63 -1.28 -2.98 1.41
CA PHE A 63 -0.61 -2.93 0.11
C PHE A 63 -1.54 -3.15 -1.09
N GLU A 64 -2.73 -3.73 -0.88
CA GLU A 64 -3.79 -3.83 -1.90
C GLU A 64 -4.69 -2.60 -1.96
N ALA A 65 -4.65 -1.73 -0.95
CA ALA A 65 -5.43 -0.51 -0.95
C ALA A 65 -4.87 0.49 -1.96
N ASP A 66 -5.65 0.86 -2.97
CA ASP A 66 -5.19 1.75 -4.04
C ASP A 66 -4.95 3.18 -3.58
N PHE A 67 -5.75 3.62 -2.61
CA PHE A 67 -5.84 5.02 -2.24
C PHE A 67 -4.49 5.63 -1.78
N PRO A 68 -3.74 5.07 -0.80
CA PRO A 68 -2.46 5.65 -0.38
C PRO A 68 -1.43 5.75 -1.52
N PHE A 69 -1.36 4.71 -2.38
CA PHE A 69 -0.44 4.69 -3.51
C PHE A 69 -0.84 5.70 -4.58
N ALA A 70 -2.15 5.86 -4.85
CA ALA A 70 -2.65 6.82 -5.82
C ALA A 70 -2.31 8.26 -5.42
N VAL A 71 -2.36 8.57 -4.12
CA VAL A 71 -1.95 9.88 -3.61
C VAL A 71 -0.45 10.10 -3.82
N ILE A 72 0.40 9.14 -3.41
CA ILE A 72 1.86 9.25 -3.59
C ILE A 72 2.21 9.40 -5.07
N TRP A 73 1.60 8.59 -5.94
CA TRP A 73 1.74 8.68 -7.39
C TRP A 73 1.40 10.06 -7.93
N ASN A 74 0.24 10.60 -7.56
CA ASN A 74 -0.20 11.92 -8.04
C ASN A 74 0.66 13.07 -7.51
N LEU A 75 1.15 12.98 -6.27
CA LEU A 75 2.11 13.96 -5.74
C LEU A 75 3.43 13.95 -6.52
N LEU A 76 3.95 12.77 -6.84
CA LEU A 76 5.17 12.64 -7.65
C LEU A 76 4.96 13.15 -9.10
N ARG A 77 3.80 12.87 -9.70
CA ARG A 77 3.44 13.38 -11.04
C ARG A 77 3.36 14.90 -11.05
N ALA A 78 2.71 15.47 -10.03
CA ALA A 78 2.63 16.89 -9.81
C ALA A 78 4.01 17.56 -9.76
N LEU A 79 4.96 16.96 -9.02
CA LEU A 79 6.35 17.45 -8.96
C LEU A 79 7.04 17.43 -10.33
N LYS A 80 6.77 16.41 -11.15
CA LYS A 80 7.27 16.31 -12.53
C LYS A 80 6.52 17.23 -13.53
N GLY A 81 5.52 17.98 -13.09
CA GLY A 81 4.68 18.80 -13.97
C GLY A 81 3.72 18.00 -14.85
N LEU A 82 3.47 16.73 -14.51
CA LEU A 82 2.50 15.88 -15.20
C LEU A 82 1.08 16.09 -14.63
N PRO A 83 0.03 15.92 -15.45
CA PRO A 83 -1.34 15.94 -14.95
C PRO A 83 -1.60 14.76 -14.03
N GLU A 84 -2.53 14.92 -13.11
CA GLU A 84 -3.03 13.86 -12.25
C GLU A 84 -3.59 12.68 -13.05
N SER A 85 -3.49 11.49 -12.49
CA SER A 85 -4.01 10.26 -13.05
C SER A 85 -4.33 9.26 -11.96
N TRP A 86 -5.55 8.73 -12.01
CA TRP A 86 -6.01 7.62 -11.16
C TRP A 86 -5.66 6.25 -11.75
N ILE A 87 -5.11 6.25 -12.96
CA ILE A 87 -4.72 5.04 -13.66
C ILE A 87 -3.19 4.99 -13.62
N PHE A 88 -2.66 4.00 -12.91
CA PHE A 88 -1.24 3.72 -12.97
C PHE A 88 -0.92 3.18 -14.35
N THR A 89 0.05 3.80 -15.02
CA THR A 89 0.42 3.44 -16.38
C THR A 89 1.93 3.31 -16.49
N ARG A 90 2.36 2.39 -17.33
CA ARG A 90 3.76 2.21 -17.70
C ARG A 90 3.92 2.19 -19.20
N LYS A 91 5.05 2.68 -19.71
CA LYS A 91 5.40 2.50 -21.12
C LYS A 91 6.07 1.14 -21.30
N ASN A 92 5.53 0.30 -22.18
CA ASN A 92 6.16 -0.96 -22.52
C ASN A 92 7.28 -0.78 -23.56
N LYS A 93 7.98 -1.88 -23.89
CA LYS A 93 9.11 -1.87 -24.84
C LYS A 93 8.74 -1.37 -26.24
N LYS A 94 7.46 -1.40 -26.60
CA LYS A 94 6.94 -0.92 -27.89
C LYS A 94 6.49 0.54 -27.84
N GLY A 95 6.61 1.19 -26.67
CA GLY A 95 6.18 2.57 -26.46
C GLY A 95 4.69 2.74 -26.13
N ASN A 96 3.91 1.65 -26.09
CA ASN A 96 2.50 1.70 -25.72
C ASN A 96 2.34 1.84 -24.21
N LEU A 97 1.22 2.43 -23.77
CA LEU A 97 0.85 2.54 -22.37
C LEU A 97 0.08 1.30 -21.93
N ASP A 98 0.60 0.61 -20.91
CA ASP A 98 -0.07 -0.50 -20.23
C ASP A 98 -0.58 -0.03 -18.87
N VAL A 99 -1.76 -0.50 -18.46
CA VAL A 99 -2.32 -0.24 -17.13
C VAL A 99 -1.66 -1.15 -16.11
N CYS A 100 -1.30 -0.58 -14.96
CA CYS A 100 -0.75 -1.29 -13.82
C CYS A 100 -1.87 -1.52 -12.79
N GLU A 101 -2.39 -2.74 -12.72
CA GLU A 101 -3.51 -3.11 -11.86
C GLU A 101 -3.04 -3.58 -10.48
N TYR A 102 -1.90 -4.26 -10.41
CA TYR A 102 -1.44 -4.93 -9.19
C TYR A 102 -0.38 -4.11 -8.44
N PRO A 103 -0.25 -4.27 -7.10
CA PRO A 103 0.80 -3.61 -6.32
C PRO A 103 2.22 -3.88 -6.86
N SER A 104 2.47 -5.11 -7.33
CA SER A 104 3.73 -5.50 -7.97
C SER A 104 4.05 -4.74 -9.26
N GLN A 105 3.06 -4.08 -9.87
CA GLN A 105 3.23 -3.21 -11.03
C GLN A 105 3.24 -1.74 -10.61
N LYS A 106 2.34 -1.33 -9.70
CA LYS A 106 2.19 0.05 -9.23
C LYS A 106 3.43 0.56 -8.47
N ILE A 107 3.97 -0.25 -7.55
CA ILE A 107 5.08 0.16 -6.68
C ILE A 107 6.37 0.44 -7.47
N PRO A 108 6.79 -0.40 -8.44
CA PRO A 108 7.93 -0.07 -9.30
C PRO A 108 7.76 1.23 -10.08
N GLU A 109 6.55 1.57 -10.55
CA GLU A 109 6.34 2.84 -11.26
C GLU A 109 6.40 4.05 -10.31
N ILE A 110 5.90 3.92 -9.07
CA ILE A 110 6.13 4.92 -8.02
C ILE A 110 7.62 5.07 -7.74
N GLN A 111 8.37 3.96 -7.65
CA GLN A 111 9.81 3.96 -7.42
C GLN A 111 10.57 4.68 -8.53
N ASN A 112 10.27 4.36 -9.79
CA ASN A 112 10.88 5.03 -10.95
C ASN A 112 10.64 6.53 -10.90
N LEU A 113 9.39 6.94 -10.69
CA LEU A 113 9.01 8.35 -10.68
C LEU A 113 9.63 9.10 -9.48
N SER A 114 9.71 8.45 -8.31
CA SER A 114 10.40 8.98 -7.12
C SER A 114 11.90 9.22 -7.40
N ASN A 115 12.56 8.24 -8.02
CA ASN A 115 14.00 8.29 -8.28
C ASN A 115 14.37 9.35 -9.34
N GLU A 116 13.53 9.55 -10.36
CA GLU A 116 13.69 10.65 -11.32
C GLU A 116 13.64 12.05 -10.66
N GLN A 117 12.97 12.17 -9.51
CA GLN A 117 12.89 13.41 -8.73
C GLN A 117 13.93 13.48 -7.60
N GLY A 118 14.83 12.49 -7.49
CA GLY A 118 15.82 12.41 -6.41
C GLY A 118 15.22 12.12 -5.03
N LEU A 119 14.01 11.57 -4.96
CA LEU A 119 13.29 11.25 -3.72
C LEU A 119 13.41 9.77 -3.37
N LYS A 120 13.33 9.45 -2.06
CA LYS A 120 13.47 8.09 -1.53
C LYS A 120 12.16 7.37 -1.19
N VAL A 121 11.01 8.04 -1.31
CA VAL A 121 9.71 7.45 -0.94
C VAL A 121 9.44 6.16 -1.71
N GLY A 122 9.78 6.11 -3.00
CA GLY A 122 9.59 4.92 -3.81
C GLY A 122 10.47 3.73 -3.42
N ASP A 123 11.75 3.98 -3.08
CA ASP A 123 12.67 2.95 -2.57
C ASP A 123 12.16 2.37 -1.24
N ILE A 124 11.65 3.23 -0.35
CA ILE A 124 11.07 2.82 0.93
C ILE A 124 9.85 1.93 0.69
N LEU A 125 8.89 2.35 -0.15
CA LEU A 125 7.71 1.55 -0.48
C LEU A 125 8.07 0.19 -1.07
N HIS A 126 9.04 0.17 -2.00
CA HIS A 126 9.53 -1.07 -2.59
C HIS A 126 10.16 -1.98 -1.54
N SER A 127 10.93 -1.45 -0.59
CA SER A 127 11.54 -2.24 0.49
C SER A 127 10.53 -2.85 1.46
N LEU A 128 9.37 -2.22 1.62
CA LEU A 128 8.29 -2.70 2.47
C LEU A 128 7.39 -3.72 1.76
N TRP A 129 7.48 -3.84 0.44
CA TRP A 129 6.65 -4.75 -0.34
C TRP A 129 7.34 -6.09 -0.60
N SER A 130 6.66 -7.15 -0.19
CA SER A 130 6.97 -8.55 -0.50
C SER A 130 5.84 -9.18 -1.33
N ALA A 131 6.10 -9.36 -2.63
CA ALA A 131 5.18 -10.04 -3.54
C ALA A 131 4.97 -11.51 -3.15
N ASP A 132 6.00 -12.17 -2.63
CA ASP A 132 5.88 -13.56 -2.18
C ASP A 132 4.98 -13.68 -0.96
N LEU A 133 5.15 -12.81 0.05
CA LEU A 133 4.26 -12.81 1.22
C LEU A 133 2.80 -12.63 0.79
N ARG A 134 2.52 -11.62 -0.04
CA ARG A 134 1.16 -11.37 -0.54
C ARG A 134 0.60 -12.55 -1.32
N ASN A 135 1.35 -13.08 -2.28
CA ASN A 135 0.85 -14.15 -3.16
C ASN A 135 0.60 -15.45 -2.39
N ASN A 136 1.50 -15.81 -1.47
CA ASN A 136 1.29 -17.00 -0.65
C ASN A 136 0.09 -16.81 0.29
N PHE A 137 -0.10 -15.62 0.86
CA PHE A 137 -1.26 -15.31 1.67
C PHE A 137 -2.56 -15.40 0.85
N SER A 138 -2.64 -14.73 -0.30
CA SER A 138 -3.85 -14.68 -1.14
C SER A 138 -4.32 -16.04 -1.65
N HIS A 139 -3.39 -16.99 -1.81
CA HIS A 139 -3.69 -18.34 -2.26
C HIS A 139 -3.73 -19.37 -1.13
N SER A 140 -3.62 -18.95 0.14
CA SER A 140 -3.50 -19.87 1.29
C SER A 140 -2.37 -20.91 1.14
N GLN A 141 -1.29 -20.52 0.44
CA GLN A 141 -0.13 -21.37 0.15
C GLN A 141 0.96 -21.18 1.19
N TYR A 142 0.63 -21.36 2.46
CA TYR A 142 1.60 -21.24 3.55
C TYR A 142 1.26 -22.15 4.73
N SER A 143 2.28 -22.46 5.52
CA SER A 143 2.13 -23.11 6.83
C SER A 143 2.89 -22.30 7.88
N ILE A 144 2.27 -22.11 9.05
CA ILE A 144 2.84 -21.34 10.15
C ILE A 144 3.41 -22.31 11.19
N THR A 145 4.62 -22.01 11.65
CA THR A 145 5.29 -22.69 12.76
C THR A 145 5.68 -21.68 13.84
N ASP A 146 6.27 -22.17 14.93
CA ASP A 146 6.71 -21.30 16.03
C ASP A 146 7.78 -20.28 15.63
N ASP A 147 8.60 -20.61 14.62
CA ASP A 147 9.76 -19.80 14.23
C ASP A 147 9.57 -19.07 12.89
N ALA A 148 8.79 -19.66 11.98
CA ALA A 148 8.68 -19.16 10.62
C ALA A 148 7.38 -19.52 9.91
N ILE A 149 7.19 -18.86 8.76
CA ILE A 149 6.16 -19.13 7.77
C ILE A 149 6.84 -19.80 6.58
N PHE A 150 6.36 -20.99 6.23
CA PHE A 150 6.84 -21.74 5.07
C PHE A 150 5.87 -21.56 3.92
N PHE A 151 6.35 -21.03 2.80
CA PHE A 151 5.58 -20.93 1.57
C PHE A 151 5.48 -22.30 0.88
N THR A 152 4.28 -22.66 0.45
CA THR A 152 3.95 -24.00 -0.07
C THR A 152 3.58 -23.98 -1.55
N LYS A 153 3.98 -22.94 -2.30
CA LYS A 153 3.69 -22.73 -3.74
C LYS A 153 3.86 -23.99 -4.61
N ASP A 154 4.81 -24.87 -4.25
CA ASP A 154 5.16 -26.06 -5.03
C ASP A 154 4.52 -27.36 -4.50
N ILE A 155 3.66 -27.27 -3.48
CA ILE A 155 2.95 -28.42 -2.91
C ILE A 155 1.54 -28.43 -3.50
N SER A 156 1.38 -29.11 -4.63
CA SER A 156 0.06 -29.42 -5.17
C SER A 156 -0.64 -30.43 -4.26
N PRO A 157 -1.88 -30.16 -3.81
CA PRO A 157 -2.66 -31.15 -3.06
C PRO A 157 -3.06 -32.36 -3.92
N ILE A 158 -2.95 -32.24 -5.26
CA ILE A 158 -3.36 -33.26 -6.23
C ILE A 158 -2.16 -34.05 -6.76
N SER A 159 -1.04 -33.39 -7.06
CA SER A 159 0.15 -34.08 -7.54
C SER A 159 1.10 -34.36 -6.38
N ARG A 160 1.15 -35.63 -5.94
CA ARG A 160 2.14 -36.15 -4.97
C ARG A 160 3.60 -36.05 -5.43
N ARG A 161 3.86 -35.47 -6.61
CA ARG A 161 5.20 -35.27 -7.11
C ARG A 161 5.69 -33.89 -6.64
N PRO A 162 6.81 -33.81 -5.91
CA PRO A 162 7.60 -32.60 -5.95
C PRO A 162 7.87 -32.28 -7.43
N LEU A 163 7.70 -31.03 -7.84
CA LEU A 163 8.06 -30.60 -9.19
C LEU A 163 9.58 -30.79 -9.35
N GLU A 164 9.99 -31.87 -10.03
CA GLU A 164 11.39 -32.15 -10.34
C GLU A 164 12.01 -30.94 -11.07
N GLY A 165 13.13 -30.45 -10.55
CA GLY A 165 13.87 -29.33 -11.14
C GLY A 165 13.51 -27.93 -10.63
N MET A 166 12.51 -27.79 -9.75
CA MET A 166 12.35 -26.56 -8.97
C MET A 166 13.29 -26.60 -7.76
N PRO A 167 14.02 -25.52 -7.45
CA PRO A 167 14.86 -25.49 -6.27
C PRO A 167 14.00 -25.84 -5.05
N HIS A 168 14.28 -26.99 -4.43
CA HIS A 168 13.76 -27.33 -3.11
C HIS A 168 14.33 -26.35 -2.10
N GLY A 169 13.75 -25.17 -2.06
CA GLY A 169 14.10 -24.09 -1.14
C GLY A 169 12.79 -23.49 -0.70
N LYS A 170 12.22 -24.03 0.37
CA LYS A 170 11.08 -23.43 1.08
C LYS A 170 11.45 -21.97 1.29
N ALA A 171 10.85 -21.06 0.53
CA ALA A 171 10.98 -19.64 0.83
C ALA A 171 10.38 -19.46 2.22
N GLU A 172 11.27 -19.35 3.20
CA GLU A 172 10.97 -19.23 4.61
C GLU A 172 10.94 -17.74 4.93
N LEU A 173 9.83 -17.28 5.51
CA LEU A 173 9.75 -15.96 6.10
C LEU A 173 9.82 -16.12 7.61
N LYS A 174 10.93 -15.70 8.22
CA LYS A 174 11.07 -15.73 9.67
C LYS A 174 10.02 -14.83 10.31
N ASN A 175 9.52 -15.23 11.48
CA ASN A 175 8.49 -14.45 12.20
C ASN A 175 8.93 -13.01 12.49
N GLN A 176 10.22 -12.78 12.72
CA GLN A 176 10.78 -11.42 12.88
C GLN A 176 10.68 -10.56 11.62
N ASP A 177 10.81 -11.16 10.44
CA ASP A 177 10.80 -10.44 9.18
C ASP A 177 9.36 -10.10 8.79
N LEU A 178 8.38 -11.00 9.06
CA LEU A 178 6.96 -10.63 8.99
C LEU A 178 6.65 -9.44 9.90
N LYS A 179 7.15 -9.43 11.15
CA LYS A 179 6.93 -8.30 12.06
C LYS A 179 7.49 -6.99 11.52
N LYS A 180 8.65 -7.02 10.84
CA LYS A 180 9.21 -5.84 10.17
C LYS A 180 8.30 -5.35 9.04
N TYR A 181 7.82 -6.25 8.18
CA TYR A 181 6.89 -5.91 7.11
C TYR A 181 5.59 -5.31 7.65
N TYR A 182 4.99 -5.97 8.64
CA TYR A 182 3.78 -5.51 9.31
C TYR A 182 3.98 -4.13 9.95
N ASN A 183 5.01 -3.95 10.78
CA ASN A 183 5.27 -2.68 11.45
C ASN A 183 5.57 -1.56 10.44
N GLY A 184 6.30 -1.86 9.36
CA GLY A 184 6.58 -0.91 8.29
C GLY A 184 5.31 -0.49 7.55
N ALA A 185 4.40 -1.43 7.26
CA ALA A 185 3.11 -1.14 6.66
C ALA A 185 2.22 -0.29 7.58
N CYS A 186 2.14 -0.60 8.88
CA CYS A 186 1.42 0.22 9.85
C CYS A 186 2.03 1.63 9.96
N THR A 187 3.36 1.73 9.98
CA THR A 187 4.06 3.03 10.00
C THR A 187 3.73 3.86 8.75
N LEU A 188 3.64 3.23 7.58
CA LEU A 188 3.20 3.91 6.35
C LEU A 188 1.81 4.52 6.53
N ILE A 189 0.87 3.76 7.12
CA ILE A 189 -0.49 4.25 7.42
C ILE A 189 -0.46 5.41 8.42
N ASP A 190 0.32 5.32 9.49
CA ASP A 190 0.41 6.38 10.50
C ASP A 190 1.00 7.68 9.94
N VAL A 191 2.11 7.58 9.18
CA VAL A 191 2.73 8.73 8.52
C VAL A 191 1.76 9.34 7.51
N PHE A 192 1.10 8.49 6.71
CA PHE A 192 0.10 8.97 5.77
C PHE A 192 -1.04 9.70 6.50
N ASP A 193 -1.58 9.17 7.60
CA ASP A 193 -2.64 9.82 8.39
C ASP A 193 -2.22 11.23 8.84
N GLN A 194 -1.02 11.34 9.42
CA GLN A 194 -0.51 12.58 9.99
C GLN A 194 -0.31 13.65 8.90
N GLU A 195 0.34 13.28 7.81
CA GLU A 195 0.66 14.22 6.73
C GLU A 195 -0.56 14.55 5.88
N TYR A 196 -1.33 13.54 5.50
CA TYR A 196 -2.52 13.70 4.67
C TYR A 196 -3.57 14.56 5.37
N LEU A 197 -3.90 14.27 6.64
CA LEU A 197 -4.87 15.06 7.38
C LEU A 197 -4.38 16.47 7.67
N SER A 198 -3.06 16.67 7.87
CA SER A 198 -2.48 18.00 8.05
C SER A 198 -2.67 18.86 6.79
N ILE A 199 -2.37 18.30 5.61
CA ILE A 199 -2.58 18.98 4.33
C ILE A 199 -4.07 19.24 4.09
N TYR A 200 -4.90 18.23 4.31
CA TYR A 200 -6.35 18.32 4.13
C TYR A 200 -6.95 19.43 5.02
N LYS A 201 -6.68 19.41 6.33
CA LYS A 201 -7.18 20.43 7.27
C LYS A 201 -6.75 21.84 6.89
N LYS A 202 -5.49 22.02 6.46
CA LYS A 202 -4.98 23.33 6.00
C LYS A 202 -5.74 23.82 4.77
N ALA A 203 -6.02 22.93 3.82
CA ALA A 203 -6.82 23.25 2.63
C ALA A 203 -8.26 23.64 3.00
N THR A 204 -8.93 22.87 3.87
CA THR A 204 -10.33 23.14 4.27
C THR A 204 -10.47 24.44 5.08
N LEU A 205 -9.51 24.74 5.96
CA LEU A 205 -9.53 25.97 6.76
C LEU A 205 -9.32 27.22 5.89
N GLN A 206 -8.48 27.13 4.85
CA GLN A 206 -8.28 28.23 3.89
C GLN A 206 -9.55 28.51 3.07
N ASN A 207 -10.31 27.48 2.68
CA ASN A 207 -11.60 27.68 1.99
C ASN A 207 -12.63 28.39 2.88
N LYS A 208 -12.74 28.00 4.17
CA LYS A 208 -13.68 28.66 5.10
C LYS A 208 -13.36 30.13 5.37
N SER A 209 -12.08 30.54 5.33
CA SER A 209 -11.71 31.95 5.50
C SER A 209 -12.05 32.83 4.29
N LEU A 210 -12.22 32.24 3.10
CA LEU A 210 -12.59 32.96 1.88
C LEU A 210 -14.12 33.14 1.75
N GLU A 211 -14.92 32.33 2.43
CA GLU A 211 -16.40 32.45 2.46
C GLU A 211 -16.93 33.51 3.45
N VAL A 212 -16.07 34.10 4.29
CA VAL A 212 -16.44 35.04 5.36
C VAL A 212 -16.09 36.50 5.02
N THR A 213 -15.59 36.76 3.80
CA THR A 213 -15.31 38.09 3.24
C THR A 213 -16.19 38.37 2.04
#